data_AF-A0A9D5HYI5-F1
#
_entry.id   AF-A0A9D5HYI5-F1
#
_cell.length_a   1.000
_cell.length_b   1.000
_cell.length_c   1.000
_cell.angle_alpha   90.00
_cell.angle_beta   90.00
_cell.angle_gamma   90.00
#
_symmetry.space_group_name_H-M   'P 1'
#
loop_
_entity.id
_entity.type
_entity.pdbx_description
1 polymer ?
#
loop_
_entity_poly.entity_id
_entity_poly.type
_entity_poly.pdbx_seq_one_letter_code
_entity_poly.pdbx_strand_id
1 'polypeptide(L)'
;MNQDQIIQYILVRSDLQWNTGSITAQACHASVAAIFENIQEDSVKEYLREINDMRKVVLACPDENALNDVSSDLKAKQIKHKLWIEQPESIPTCIATMMLVNTFAKCNRRHMLIIPYATNLTVRTPNIKSLHRHLFHGIAKGWSEEHRAPLLKNNVRNFCNGSNYREGTNEFRYITRNILGLGIAACSGYFILKSKIINISELCNRFERFNEWSYDLLLDQINKLVPPNNEPLLPDLEQLGYPENLPTLVLGFRGLICDVTHSRKNGWGIIKRPGIDHFFNVLKNYYEIVIWSDESLPIPHELIEKWNLPIIGILDKNHFSKTDGKLYKNLSSLGRDLNRVILLDNESHSSNIQSENSIVLSKFKGDPYDNELEPIVDLLKAAALQPGDVREYLKKFRRSEANIGASFNEYKKGIKEKSEARRRLSKLFLNKKS
;
A
#
# COMPACT_ATOMS: atom_id res chain seq x y z
N MET A 1 14.26 18.42 -25.43
CA MET A 1 15.02 17.55 -26.36
C MET A 1 15.55 16.40 -25.51
N ASN A 2 15.11 15.16 -25.74
CA ASN A 2 15.61 14.02 -24.96
C ASN A 2 17.02 13.71 -25.44
N GLN A 3 18.01 13.75 -24.55
CA GLN A 3 19.34 13.22 -24.84
C GLN A 3 19.25 11.70 -25.06
N ASP A 4 20.03 11.23 -26.03
CA ASP A 4 20.13 9.82 -26.39
C ASP A 4 20.88 9.06 -25.30
N GLN A 5 20.13 8.52 -24.33
CA GLN A 5 20.69 7.79 -23.19
C GLN A 5 21.18 6.40 -23.62
N ILE A 6 22.35 6.01 -23.11
CA ILE A 6 22.91 4.66 -23.29
C ILE A 6 22.29 3.72 -22.24
N ILE A 7 21.80 2.56 -22.68
CA ILE A 7 21.04 1.61 -21.84
C ILE A 7 21.56 0.19 -22.06
N GLN A 8 21.65 -0.59 -20.98
CA GLN A 8 21.80 -2.04 -21.05
C GLN A 8 20.43 -2.73 -20.98
N TYR A 9 20.15 -3.66 -21.88
CA TYR A 9 18.97 -4.52 -21.78
C TYR A 9 19.37 -5.87 -21.19
N ILE A 10 18.58 -6.33 -20.22
CA ILE A 10 18.75 -7.61 -19.55
C ILE A 10 17.43 -8.36 -19.66
N LEU A 11 17.47 -9.57 -20.21
CA LEU A 11 16.31 -10.44 -20.38
C LEU A 11 16.48 -11.62 -19.46
N VAL A 12 15.52 -11.86 -18.59
CA VAL A 12 15.60 -12.88 -17.57
C VAL A 12 14.44 -13.85 -17.71
N ARG A 13 14.71 -15.15 -17.65
CA ARG A 13 13.67 -16.17 -17.70
C ARG A 13 12.72 -16.07 -16.51
N SER A 14 11.42 -16.09 -16.79
CA SER A 14 10.36 -16.04 -15.78
C SER A 14 9.79 -17.41 -15.42
N ASP A 15 10.07 -18.47 -16.19
CA ASP A 15 9.64 -19.85 -15.93
C ASP A 15 10.46 -20.55 -14.84
N LEU A 16 11.66 -20.05 -14.55
CA LEU A 16 12.51 -20.60 -13.50
C LEU A 16 11.81 -20.42 -12.14
N GLN A 17 11.54 -21.54 -11.44
CA GLN A 17 10.99 -21.54 -10.07
C GLN A 17 12.05 -21.14 -9.04
N TRP A 18 12.84 -20.12 -9.35
CA TRP A 18 13.94 -19.64 -8.54
C TRP A 18 13.49 -18.41 -7.76
N ASN A 19 14.08 -18.21 -6.58
CA ASN A 19 13.80 -17.00 -5.81
C ASN A 19 14.36 -15.75 -6.53
N THR A 20 13.81 -14.58 -6.22
CA THR A 20 14.23 -13.31 -6.84
C THR A 20 15.72 -13.02 -6.67
N GLY A 21 16.33 -13.45 -5.57
CA GLY A 21 17.77 -13.29 -5.33
C GLY A 21 18.63 -14.08 -6.33
N SER A 22 18.31 -15.36 -6.54
CA SER A 22 18.95 -16.23 -7.53
C SER A 22 18.79 -15.66 -8.93
N ILE A 23 17.58 -15.24 -9.31
CA ILE A 23 17.28 -14.60 -10.60
C ILE A 23 18.10 -13.31 -10.79
N THR A 24 18.21 -12.51 -9.74
CA THR A 24 19.01 -11.27 -9.75
C THR A 24 20.50 -11.56 -9.91
N ALA A 25 21.03 -12.62 -9.27
CA ALA A 25 22.42 -13.03 -9.41
C ALA A 25 22.75 -13.38 -10.88
N GLN A 26 21.86 -14.12 -11.55
CA GLN A 26 22.00 -14.45 -12.98
C GLN A 26 22.07 -13.19 -13.86
N ALA A 27 21.16 -12.24 -13.61
CA ALA A 27 21.14 -10.95 -14.31
C ALA A 27 22.44 -10.15 -14.08
N CYS A 28 22.98 -10.15 -12.86
CA CYS A 28 24.24 -9.52 -12.53
C CYS A 28 25.42 -10.18 -13.26
N HIS A 29 25.50 -11.51 -13.25
CA HIS A 29 26.55 -12.24 -13.95
C HIS A 29 26.52 -11.98 -15.46
N ALA A 30 25.34 -12.08 -16.08
CA ALA A 30 25.15 -11.78 -17.50
C ALA A 30 25.56 -10.33 -17.84
N SER A 31 25.13 -9.36 -17.01
CA SER A 31 25.41 -7.93 -17.18
C SER A 31 26.90 -7.63 -17.12
N VAL A 32 27.61 -8.16 -16.12
CA VAL A 32 29.06 -7.97 -15.94
C VAL A 32 29.84 -8.64 -17.07
N ALA A 33 29.48 -9.86 -17.45
CA ALA A 33 30.11 -10.57 -18.56
C ALA A 33 29.94 -9.81 -19.89
N ALA A 34 28.73 -9.32 -20.18
CA ALA A 34 28.47 -8.52 -21.38
C ALA A 34 29.29 -7.22 -21.43
N ILE A 35 29.52 -6.58 -20.28
CA ILE A 35 30.38 -5.39 -20.19
C ILE A 35 31.85 -5.77 -20.42
N PHE A 36 32.33 -6.80 -19.72
CA PHE A 36 33.74 -7.20 -19.77
C PHE A 36 34.16 -7.66 -21.17
N GLU A 37 33.36 -8.50 -21.81
CA GLU A 37 33.62 -8.99 -23.17
C GLU A 37 33.63 -7.88 -24.23
N ASN A 38 32.96 -6.76 -23.95
CA ASN A 38 32.80 -5.64 -24.87
C ASN A 38 33.45 -4.34 -24.34
N ILE A 39 34.40 -4.44 -23.40
CA ILE A 39 35.00 -3.27 -22.72
C ILE A 39 35.71 -2.31 -23.68
N GLN A 40 36.10 -2.78 -24.86
CA GLN A 40 36.76 -1.97 -25.87
C GLN A 40 35.80 -1.12 -26.71
N GLU A 41 34.49 -1.40 -26.67
CA GLU A 41 33.48 -0.65 -27.40
C GLU A 41 33.26 0.74 -26.82
N ASP A 42 33.11 1.73 -27.69
CA ASP A 42 32.95 3.14 -27.27
C ASP A 42 31.67 3.36 -26.46
N SER A 43 30.58 2.66 -26.79
CA SER A 43 29.33 2.75 -26.02
C SER A 43 29.46 2.19 -24.60
N VAL A 44 30.32 1.19 -24.40
CA VAL A 44 30.60 0.62 -23.09
C VAL A 44 31.50 1.55 -22.28
N LYS A 45 32.55 2.10 -22.91
CA LYS A 45 33.43 3.11 -22.28
C LYS A 45 32.65 4.34 -21.82
N GLU A 46 31.77 4.85 -22.67
CA GLU A 46 30.93 6.02 -22.34
C GLU A 46 29.94 5.71 -21.22
N TYR A 47 29.29 4.54 -21.26
CA TYR A 47 28.41 4.08 -20.18
C TYR A 47 29.13 3.95 -18.84
N LEU A 48 30.41 3.54 -18.84
CA LEU A 48 31.21 3.41 -17.62
C LEU A 48 31.78 4.73 -17.10
N ARG A 49 31.92 5.77 -17.95
CA ARG A 49 32.33 7.12 -17.53
C ARG A 49 31.26 7.78 -16.66
N GLU A 50 29.99 7.62 -17.03
CA GLU A 50 28.83 8.15 -16.31
C GLU A 50 28.30 7.15 -15.26
N ILE A 51 29.18 6.68 -14.36
CA ILE A 51 28.88 5.61 -13.40
C ILE A 51 27.66 5.90 -12.50
N ASN A 52 27.36 7.17 -12.24
CA ASN A 52 26.25 7.59 -11.38
C ASN A 52 24.90 7.72 -12.10
N ASP A 53 24.87 7.68 -13.44
CA ASP A 53 23.63 7.77 -14.26
C ASP A 53 23.45 6.54 -15.18
N MET A 54 24.04 5.42 -14.79
CA MET A 54 23.92 4.14 -15.49
C MET A 54 22.47 3.64 -15.51
N ARG A 55 21.97 3.26 -16.69
CA ARG A 55 20.61 2.76 -16.86
C ARG A 55 20.56 1.35 -17.42
N LYS A 56 19.82 0.47 -16.72
CA LYS A 56 19.53 -0.89 -17.14
C LYS A 56 18.01 -1.10 -17.23
N VAL A 57 17.58 -1.83 -18.26
CA VAL A 57 16.18 -2.22 -18.45
C VAL A 57 16.11 -3.73 -18.37
N VAL A 58 15.38 -4.22 -17.37
CA VAL A 58 15.15 -5.66 -17.16
C VAL A 58 13.81 -6.05 -17.77
N LEU A 59 13.81 -7.12 -18.55
CA LEU A 59 12.67 -7.64 -19.30
C LEU A 59 12.49 -9.13 -18.98
N ALA A 60 11.25 -9.62 -18.96
CA ALA A 60 10.93 -11.00 -18.62
C ALA A 60 10.79 -11.87 -19.88
N CYS A 61 11.60 -12.90 -20.02
CA CYS A 61 11.48 -13.89 -21.09
C CYS A 61 10.64 -15.09 -20.60
N PRO A 62 9.60 -15.53 -21.33
CA PRO A 62 8.67 -16.53 -20.80
C PRO A 62 9.33 -17.88 -20.56
N ASP A 63 10.20 -18.36 -21.46
CA ASP A 63 10.84 -19.67 -21.39
C ASP A 63 12.23 -19.69 -22.06
N GLU A 64 12.85 -20.87 -22.07
CA GLU A 64 14.14 -21.15 -22.71
C GLU A 64 14.14 -20.93 -24.23
N ASN A 65 13.08 -21.36 -24.91
CA ASN A 65 13.01 -21.32 -26.36
C ASN A 65 12.96 -19.86 -26.83
N ALA A 66 12.11 -19.05 -26.20
CA ALA A 66 12.03 -17.61 -26.44
C ALA A 66 13.37 -16.92 -26.16
N LEU A 67 14.12 -17.36 -25.14
CA LEU A 67 15.44 -16.79 -24.83
C LEU A 67 16.44 -17.11 -25.94
N ASN A 68 16.46 -18.34 -26.43
CA ASN A 68 17.32 -18.78 -27.53
C ASN A 68 16.95 -18.14 -28.87
N ASP A 69 15.66 -17.91 -29.12
CA ASP A 69 15.16 -17.20 -30.30
C ASP A 69 15.66 -15.75 -30.28
N VAL A 70 15.54 -15.07 -29.13
CA VAL A 70 16.05 -13.70 -28.98
C VAL A 70 17.58 -13.66 -29.14
N SER A 71 18.31 -14.64 -28.60
CA SER A 71 19.76 -14.76 -28.83
C SER A 71 20.09 -14.84 -30.32
N SER A 72 19.34 -15.67 -31.06
CA SER A 72 19.50 -15.86 -32.50
C SER A 72 19.19 -14.58 -33.28
N ASP A 73 18.11 -13.88 -32.92
CA ASP A 73 17.74 -12.59 -33.52
C ASP A 73 18.78 -11.50 -33.27
N LEU A 74 19.33 -11.43 -32.05
CA LEU A 74 20.40 -10.49 -31.71
C LEU A 74 21.67 -10.79 -32.51
N LYS A 75 22.03 -12.07 -32.69
CA LYS A 75 23.15 -12.49 -33.56
C LYS A 75 22.90 -12.09 -35.01
N ALA A 76 21.69 -12.34 -35.54
CA ALA A 76 21.32 -11.99 -36.90
C ALA A 76 21.39 -10.46 -37.15
N LYS A 77 21.05 -9.67 -36.13
CA LYS A 77 21.14 -8.20 -36.15
C LYS A 77 22.53 -7.66 -35.78
N GLN A 78 23.52 -8.54 -35.56
CA GLN A 78 24.88 -8.18 -35.15
C GLN A 78 24.94 -7.34 -33.87
N ILE A 79 23.95 -7.52 -32.98
CA ILE A 79 23.93 -6.88 -31.67
C ILE A 79 24.72 -7.76 -30.69
N LYS A 80 25.84 -7.25 -30.19
CA LYS A 80 26.65 -7.99 -29.23
C LYS A 80 25.88 -8.17 -27.92
N HIS A 81 25.90 -9.38 -27.39
CA HIS A 81 25.21 -9.74 -26.17
C HIS A 81 25.85 -11.00 -25.56
N LYS A 82 25.60 -11.21 -24.26
CA LYS A 82 25.96 -12.41 -23.52
C LYS A 82 24.71 -13.23 -23.23
N LEU A 83 24.70 -14.49 -23.68
CA LEU A 83 23.80 -15.51 -23.14
C LEU A 83 24.49 -16.16 -21.93
N TRP A 84 23.89 -16.03 -20.76
CA TRP A 84 24.38 -16.61 -19.52
C TRP A 84 23.81 -18.02 -19.33
N ILE A 85 24.71 -18.97 -19.09
CA ILE A 85 24.40 -20.37 -18.86
C ILE A 85 24.84 -20.70 -17.44
N GLU A 86 23.89 -21.06 -16.59
CA GLU A 86 24.18 -21.38 -15.19
C GLU A 86 24.75 -22.79 -15.06
N GLN A 87 25.70 -22.94 -14.14
CA GLN A 87 26.33 -24.22 -13.78
C GLN A 87 25.94 -24.60 -12.34
N PRO A 88 25.82 -25.89 -12.01
CA PRO A 88 26.18 -27.08 -12.81
C PRO A 88 25.11 -27.60 -13.78
N GLU A 89 23.89 -27.05 -13.77
CA GLU A 89 22.75 -27.56 -14.54
C GLU A 89 22.86 -27.29 -16.05
N SER A 90 23.77 -26.41 -16.46
CA SER A 90 24.05 -26.02 -17.85
C SER A 90 22.83 -25.48 -18.60
N ILE A 91 21.96 -24.73 -17.91
CA ILE A 91 20.76 -24.14 -18.49
C ILE A 91 20.94 -22.64 -18.80
N PRO A 92 20.39 -22.13 -19.92
CA PRO A 92 20.42 -20.70 -20.23
C PRO A 92 19.40 -19.96 -19.35
N THR A 93 19.84 -18.95 -18.60
CA THR A 93 18.98 -18.26 -17.61
C THR A 93 18.71 -16.80 -17.96
N CYS A 94 19.65 -16.14 -18.61
CA CYS A 94 19.59 -14.70 -18.83
C CYS A 94 20.35 -14.29 -20.11
N ILE A 95 19.89 -13.22 -20.77
CA ILE A 95 20.66 -12.50 -21.80
C ILE A 95 20.94 -11.08 -21.33
N ALA A 96 22.14 -10.58 -21.54
CA ALA A 96 22.46 -9.17 -21.39
C ALA A 96 23.07 -8.61 -22.68
N THR A 97 22.53 -7.51 -23.19
CA THR A 97 23.10 -6.84 -24.38
C THR A 97 24.35 -6.03 -24.02
N MET A 98 25.12 -5.68 -25.04
CA MET A 98 26.03 -4.54 -24.94
C MET A 98 25.25 -3.24 -24.71
N MET A 99 25.97 -2.16 -24.45
CA MET A 99 25.39 -0.84 -24.23
C MET A 99 24.84 -0.27 -25.54
N LEU A 100 23.52 -0.03 -25.58
CA LEU A 100 22.79 0.44 -26.76
C LEU A 100 22.26 1.85 -26.56
N VAL A 101 22.25 2.64 -27.62
CA VAL A 101 21.62 3.98 -27.62
C VAL A 101 20.10 3.81 -27.71
N ASN A 102 19.35 4.50 -26.85
CA ASN A 102 17.88 4.38 -26.70
C ASN A 102 17.09 4.59 -28.02
N THR A 103 17.62 5.37 -28.96
CA THR A 103 17.06 5.56 -30.32
C THR A 103 17.06 4.27 -31.14
N PHE A 104 18.06 3.40 -30.98
CA PHE A 104 18.17 2.12 -31.69
C PHE A 104 17.09 1.12 -31.25
N ALA A 105 16.68 1.16 -29.98
CA ALA A 105 15.64 0.28 -29.43
C ALA A 105 14.22 0.67 -29.88
N LYS A 106 13.94 1.97 -30.08
CA LYS A 106 12.61 2.44 -30.54
C LYS A 106 12.26 1.95 -31.94
N CYS A 107 13.24 1.83 -32.85
CA CYS A 107 13.03 1.29 -34.20
C CYS A 107 12.80 -0.23 -34.22
N ASN A 108 13.32 -0.97 -33.22
CA ASN A 108 13.27 -2.44 -33.20
C ASN A 108 12.21 -3.05 -32.27
N ARG A 109 11.42 -2.24 -31.56
CA ARG A 109 10.32 -2.69 -30.67
C ARG A 109 9.25 -3.56 -31.33
N ARG A 110 9.12 -3.54 -32.67
CA ARG A 110 8.17 -4.41 -33.39
C ARG A 110 8.59 -5.89 -33.42
N HIS A 111 9.88 -6.18 -33.21
CA HIS A 111 10.42 -7.55 -33.27
C HIS A 111 10.97 -8.06 -31.93
N MET A 112 11.20 -7.19 -30.94
CA MET A 112 11.40 -7.63 -29.54
C MET A 112 10.05 -7.62 -28.82
N LEU A 113 9.24 -8.64 -29.07
CA LEU A 113 8.09 -8.96 -28.21
C LEU A 113 8.63 -9.52 -26.91
N ILE A 114 8.96 -8.63 -25.97
CA ILE A 114 9.07 -8.99 -24.57
C ILE A 114 8.09 -8.12 -23.81
N ILE A 115 7.02 -8.79 -23.39
CA ILE A 115 5.90 -8.22 -22.67
C ILE A 115 6.40 -7.94 -21.24
N PRO A 116 6.48 -6.68 -20.78
CA PRO A 116 6.39 -6.45 -19.35
C PRO A 116 4.99 -6.92 -18.96
N TYR A 117 4.85 -7.86 -18.02
CA TYR A 117 3.57 -8.39 -17.56
C TYR A 117 2.54 -7.26 -17.40
N ALA A 118 1.70 -7.15 -18.42
CA ALA A 118 0.55 -6.28 -18.50
C ALA A 118 -0.34 -6.95 -19.54
N THR A 119 -1.40 -7.56 -19.04
CA THR A 119 -2.56 -8.02 -19.79
C THR A 119 -2.97 -6.95 -20.80
N ASN A 120 -2.68 -7.17 -22.09
CA ASN A 120 -3.10 -6.25 -23.15
C ASN A 120 -4.13 -6.93 -24.04
N LEU A 121 -5.37 -6.56 -23.76
CA LEU A 121 -6.46 -6.47 -24.73
C LEU A 121 -5.95 -5.68 -25.94
N THR A 122 -5.99 -6.29 -27.12
CA THR A 122 -5.64 -5.64 -28.38
C THR A 122 -6.75 -4.68 -28.80
N VAL A 123 -6.46 -3.38 -28.80
CA VAL A 123 -7.27 -2.38 -29.52
C VAL A 123 -6.43 -1.84 -30.66
N ARG A 124 -6.86 -2.09 -31.89
CA ARG A 124 -6.31 -1.47 -33.11
C ARG A 124 -6.40 0.05 -32.97
N THR A 125 -5.28 0.74 -33.07
CA THR A 125 -5.25 2.21 -33.12
C THR A 125 -5.71 2.69 -34.51
N PRO A 126 -6.72 3.57 -34.62
CA PRO A 126 -6.88 4.38 -35.82
C PRO A 126 -5.97 5.61 -35.74
N ASN A 127 -5.63 6.10 -36.92
CA ASN A 127 -4.61 7.09 -37.22
C ASN A 127 -4.93 8.49 -36.65
N ILE A 128 -4.27 8.90 -35.56
CA ILE A 128 -4.53 10.15 -34.81
C ILE A 128 -4.13 11.43 -35.58
N LYS A 129 -3.56 11.34 -36.80
CA LYS A 129 -3.25 12.52 -37.62
C LYS A 129 -4.46 13.13 -38.36
N SER A 130 -5.62 12.46 -38.46
CA SER A 130 -6.82 13.07 -39.08
C SER A 130 -7.78 13.71 -38.08
N LEU A 131 -7.81 13.25 -36.83
CA LEU A 131 -8.78 13.74 -35.84
C LEU A 131 -8.50 15.17 -35.35
N HIS A 132 -7.24 15.60 -35.41
CA HIS A 132 -6.84 16.94 -34.98
C HIS A 132 -7.24 18.05 -35.96
N ARG A 133 -7.61 17.71 -37.20
CA ARG A 133 -7.93 18.69 -38.26
C ARG A 133 -9.43 19.00 -38.37
N HIS A 134 -10.30 18.16 -37.79
CA HIS A 134 -11.76 18.38 -37.81
C HIS A 134 -12.35 18.94 -36.52
N LEU A 135 -11.68 18.84 -35.38
CA LEU A 135 -12.25 19.28 -34.09
C LEU A 135 -12.00 20.76 -33.74
N PHE A 136 -11.04 21.44 -34.40
CA PHE A 136 -10.60 22.78 -33.99
C PHE A 136 -10.66 23.86 -35.08
N HIS A 137 -11.40 23.65 -36.16
CA HIS A 137 -11.59 24.67 -37.22
C HIS A 137 -12.99 25.31 -37.25
N GLY A 138 -13.67 25.38 -36.10
CA GLY A 138 -15.01 25.99 -36.00
C GLY A 138 -15.26 26.91 -34.80
N ILE A 139 -14.29 27.15 -33.91
CA ILE A 139 -14.53 27.92 -32.66
C ILE A 139 -13.66 29.19 -32.58
N ALA A 140 -13.30 29.76 -33.72
CA ALA A 140 -12.65 31.08 -33.75
C ALA A 140 -13.08 31.87 -34.97
N LYS A 141 -14.34 32.33 -34.98
CA LYS A 141 -14.77 33.54 -35.70
C LYS A 141 -16.16 33.97 -35.23
N GLY A 142 -16.20 35.15 -34.61
CA GLY A 142 -17.41 35.96 -34.39
C GLY A 142 -18.34 35.49 -33.27
N TRP A 143 -18.07 35.92 -32.04
CA TRP A 143 -19.09 35.92 -30.98
C TRP A 143 -19.56 37.36 -30.75
N SER A 144 -20.80 37.65 -31.13
CA SER A 144 -21.60 38.76 -30.60
C SER A 144 -22.52 38.24 -29.48
N GLU A 145 -22.84 39.10 -28.53
CA GLU A 145 -23.30 38.76 -27.17
C GLU A 145 -24.76 38.28 -26.99
N GLU A 146 -25.57 38.07 -28.05
CA GLU A 146 -27.03 38.07 -27.86
C GLU A 146 -27.79 36.73 -27.79
N HIS A 147 -27.16 35.54 -27.80
CA HIS A 147 -27.93 34.28 -27.90
C HIS A 147 -27.59 33.20 -26.87
N ARG A 148 -27.34 33.59 -25.61
CA ARG A 148 -26.95 32.66 -24.52
C ARG A 148 -28.08 31.85 -23.86
N ALA A 149 -29.34 31.93 -24.30
CA ALA A 149 -30.48 31.35 -23.58
C ALA A 149 -31.22 30.11 -24.16
N PRO A 150 -31.04 29.61 -25.41
CA PRO A 150 -31.80 28.43 -25.85
C PRO A 150 -31.04 27.08 -25.85
N LEU A 151 -29.71 27.07 -25.73
CA LEU A 151 -28.92 25.83 -25.89
C LEU A 151 -28.93 24.89 -24.66
N LEU A 152 -29.16 25.43 -23.46
CA LEU A 152 -29.29 24.63 -22.24
C LEU A 152 -30.68 24.00 -22.05
N LYS A 153 -31.71 24.52 -22.73
CA LYS A 153 -33.09 24.03 -22.57
C LYS A 153 -33.39 22.80 -23.44
N ASN A 154 -32.73 22.66 -24.57
CA ASN A 154 -32.98 21.56 -25.52
C ASN A 154 -32.20 20.27 -25.19
N ASN A 155 -31.10 20.35 -24.43
CA ASN A 155 -30.34 19.15 -24.02
C ASN A 155 -30.93 18.44 -22.79
N VAL A 156 -31.76 19.11 -21.99
CA VAL A 156 -32.46 18.49 -20.83
C VAL A 156 -33.69 17.70 -21.27
N ARG A 157 -34.29 18.03 -22.43
CA ARG A 157 -35.53 17.39 -22.90
C ARG A 157 -35.31 16.00 -23.52
N ASN A 158 -34.08 15.69 -23.96
CA ASN A 158 -33.72 14.37 -24.46
C ASN A 158 -33.37 13.36 -23.35
N PHE A 159 -33.51 13.76 -22.07
CA PHE A 159 -33.23 12.90 -20.91
C PHE A 159 -34.46 12.09 -20.44
N CYS A 160 -35.68 12.36 -20.95
CA CYS A 160 -36.92 11.81 -20.37
C CYS A 160 -37.80 10.96 -21.31
N ASN A 161 -37.46 10.73 -22.58
CA ASN A 161 -38.25 9.84 -23.44
C ASN A 161 -37.44 8.61 -23.82
N GLY A 162 -37.50 7.60 -22.97
CA GLY A 162 -37.18 6.22 -23.34
C GLY A 162 -38.39 5.57 -24.01
N SER A 163 -38.16 4.86 -25.11
CA SER A 163 -38.95 3.68 -25.42
C SER A 163 -38.13 2.72 -26.28
N ASN A 164 -37.90 1.54 -25.70
CA ASN A 164 -37.47 0.29 -26.30
C ASN A 164 -35.97 0.08 -26.49
N TYR A 165 -35.29 -0.46 -25.47
CA TYR A 165 -34.59 -1.76 -25.60
C TYR A 165 -34.12 -2.32 -24.25
N ARG A 166 -33.93 -3.65 -24.21
CA ARG A 166 -33.84 -4.54 -23.05
C ARG A 166 -32.52 -4.47 -22.25
N GLU A 167 -32.70 -4.67 -20.93
CA GLU A 167 -31.83 -5.26 -19.89
C GLU A 167 -30.29 -5.34 -20.06
N GLY A 168 -29.59 -4.82 -19.04
CA GLY A 168 -28.40 -5.47 -18.48
C GLY A 168 -27.08 -4.68 -18.56
N THR A 169 -26.65 -4.17 -17.40
CA THR A 169 -25.24 -3.98 -16.95
C THR A 169 -24.27 -3.04 -17.67
N ASN A 170 -24.58 -2.43 -18.82
CA ASN A 170 -23.61 -1.59 -19.55
C ASN A 170 -23.75 -0.06 -19.42
N GLU A 171 -24.86 0.48 -18.91
CA GLU A 171 -25.04 1.94 -18.83
C GLU A 171 -24.21 2.59 -17.71
N PHE A 172 -24.07 1.94 -16.55
CA PHE A 172 -23.33 2.47 -15.41
C PHE A 172 -21.83 2.67 -15.72
N ARG A 173 -21.23 1.76 -16.51
CA ARG A 173 -19.84 1.89 -17.00
C ARG A 173 -19.68 2.98 -18.05
N TYR A 174 -20.74 3.36 -18.75
CA TYR A 174 -20.70 4.42 -19.76
C TYR A 174 -20.83 5.81 -19.13
N ILE A 175 -21.70 5.96 -18.12
CA ILE A 175 -21.88 7.22 -17.38
C ILE A 175 -20.59 7.60 -16.64
N THR A 176 -19.97 6.65 -15.93
CA THR A 176 -18.72 6.86 -15.20
C THR A 176 -17.55 7.24 -16.11
N ARG A 177 -17.46 6.64 -17.30
CA ARG A 177 -16.40 6.90 -18.28
C ARG A 177 -16.52 8.29 -18.94
N ASN A 178 -17.73 8.81 -19.11
CA ASN A 178 -17.98 10.15 -19.65
C ASN A 178 -17.77 11.27 -18.61
N ILE A 179 -18.12 11.02 -17.34
CA ILE A 179 -17.87 11.96 -16.24
C ILE A 179 -16.35 12.11 -15.98
N LEU A 180 -15.61 11.01 -15.95
CA LEU A 180 -14.14 11.03 -15.87
C LEU A 180 -13.49 11.76 -17.06
N GLY A 181 -14.02 11.55 -18.27
CA GLY A 181 -13.57 12.25 -19.47
C GLY A 181 -13.82 13.76 -19.42
N LEU A 182 -14.98 14.19 -18.91
CA LEU A 182 -15.32 15.60 -18.71
C LEU A 182 -14.45 16.27 -17.65
N GLY A 183 -14.11 15.56 -16.56
CA GLY A 183 -13.20 16.05 -15.53
C GLY A 183 -11.79 16.32 -16.06
N ILE A 184 -11.24 15.37 -16.83
CA ILE A 184 -9.90 15.50 -17.44
C ILE A 184 -9.89 16.66 -18.46
N ALA A 185 -10.94 16.82 -19.26
CA ALA A 185 -11.07 17.89 -20.25
C ALA A 185 -11.25 19.29 -19.61
N ALA A 186 -12.03 19.38 -18.53
CA ALA A 186 -12.23 20.64 -17.81
C ALA A 186 -10.97 21.09 -17.08
N CYS A 187 -10.22 20.16 -16.47
CA CYS A 187 -8.95 20.47 -15.82
C CYS A 187 -7.87 20.89 -16.83
N SER A 188 -7.71 20.14 -17.92
CA SER A 188 -6.78 20.53 -18.98
C SER A 188 -7.12 21.90 -19.57
N GLY A 189 -8.42 22.20 -19.77
CA GLY A 189 -8.87 23.54 -20.16
C GLY A 189 -8.57 24.64 -19.12
N TYR A 190 -8.86 24.40 -17.84
CA TYR A 190 -8.66 25.38 -16.76
C TYR A 190 -7.16 25.70 -16.52
N PHE A 191 -6.27 24.70 -16.61
CA PHE A 191 -4.83 24.90 -16.45
C PHE A 191 -4.18 25.57 -17.67
N ILE A 192 -4.71 25.36 -18.88
CA ILE A 192 -4.27 26.07 -20.09
C ILE A 192 -4.73 27.54 -20.06
N LEU A 193 -5.92 27.82 -19.50
CA LEU A 193 -6.50 29.18 -19.43
C LEU A 193 -5.89 30.08 -18.36
N LYS A 194 -5.35 29.54 -17.26
CA LYS A 194 -4.58 30.32 -16.27
C LYS A 194 -3.09 30.21 -16.55
N SER A 195 -2.60 31.12 -17.37
CA SER A 195 -1.17 31.34 -17.71
C SER A 195 -0.32 31.68 -16.47
N LYS A 196 -0.03 30.67 -15.64
CA LYS A 196 1.09 30.71 -14.69
C LYS A 196 1.91 29.45 -14.90
N ILE A 197 3.23 29.62 -14.89
CA ILE A 197 4.20 28.52 -14.95
C ILE A 197 4.04 27.74 -13.64
N ILE A 198 3.23 26.68 -13.65
CA ILE A 198 3.04 25.79 -12.51
C ILE A 198 4.11 24.70 -12.63
N ASN A 199 4.84 24.45 -11.54
CA ASN A 199 5.81 23.38 -11.46
C ASN A 199 5.12 22.02 -11.72
N ILE A 200 5.76 21.11 -12.45
CA ILE A 200 5.19 19.80 -12.82
C ILE A 200 4.78 19.01 -11.57
N SER A 201 5.53 19.11 -10.48
CA SER A 201 5.18 18.50 -9.20
C SER A 201 3.88 19.06 -8.62
N GLU A 202 3.66 20.37 -8.71
CA GLU A 202 2.45 21.01 -8.21
C GLU A 202 1.23 20.72 -9.11
N LEU A 203 1.45 20.57 -10.42
CA LEU A 203 0.42 20.10 -11.36
C LEU A 203 0.01 18.65 -11.03
N CYS A 204 0.97 17.75 -10.83
CA CYS A 204 0.70 16.36 -10.43
C CYS A 204 -0.07 16.30 -9.11
N ASN A 205 0.36 17.04 -8.08
CA ASN A 205 -0.31 17.08 -6.78
C ASN A 205 -1.74 17.68 -6.86
N ARG A 206 -2.00 18.59 -7.81
CA ARG A 206 -3.35 19.11 -8.06
C ARG A 206 -4.22 18.10 -8.81
N PHE A 207 -3.63 17.37 -9.75
CA PHE A 207 -4.31 16.31 -10.48
C PHE A 207 -4.67 15.14 -9.57
N GLU A 208 -3.77 14.72 -8.67
CA GLU A 208 -4.05 13.70 -7.65
C GLU A 208 -5.21 14.11 -6.75
N ARG A 209 -5.20 15.36 -6.23
CA ARG A 209 -6.32 15.90 -5.43
C ARG A 209 -7.64 15.92 -6.19
N PHE A 210 -7.61 16.26 -7.48
CA PHE A 210 -8.81 16.23 -8.32
C PHE A 210 -9.29 14.79 -8.55
N ASN A 211 -8.37 13.85 -8.81
CA ASN A 211 -8.70 12.45 -9.00
C ASN A 211 -9.34 11.86 -7.73
N GLU A 212 -8.76 12.13 -6.56
CA GLU A 212 -9.32 11.77 -5.26
C GLU A 212 -10.71 12.38 -5.05
N TRP A 213 -10.87 13.68 -5.29
CA TRP A 213 -12.17 14.36 -5.18
C TRP A 213 -13.21 13.77 -6.12
N SER A 214 -12.84 13.48 -7.37
CA SER A 214 -13.75 12.91 -8.37
C SER A 214 -14.18 11.48 -8.02
N TYR A 215 -13.27 10.70 -7.42
CA TYR A 215 -13.55 9.37 -6.91
C TYR A 215 -14.50 9.42 -5.72
N ASP A 216 -14.25 10.32 -4.77
CA ASP A 216 -15.11 10.53 -3.60
C ASP A 216 -16.51 11.00 -4.02
N LEU A 217 -16.61 11.94 -4.98
CA LEU A 217 -17.90 12.37 -5.54
C LEU A 217 -18.66 11.21 -6.18
N LEU A 218 -17.97 10.35 -6.93
CA LEU A 218 -18.58 9.23 -7.64
C LEU A 218 -19.03 8.16 -6.64
N LEU A 219 -18.23 7.89 -5.61
CA LEU A 219 -18.62 7.04 -4.48
C LEU A 219 -19.83 7.60 -3.75
N ASP A 220 -19.91 8.91 -3.48
CA ASP A 220 -21.08 9.53 -2.86
C ASP A 220 -22.36 9.35 -3.70
N GLN A 221 -22.25 9.45 -5.02
CA GLN A 221 -23.40 9.18 -5.90
C GLN A 221 -23.78 7.69 -5.92
N ILE A 222 -22.79 6.79 -5.90
CA ILE A 222 -23.03 5.35 -5.78
C ILE A 222 -23.70 5.04 -4.44
N ASN A 223 -23.18 5.55 -3.33
CA ASN A 223 -23.71 5.33 -1.98
C ASN A 223 -25.12 5.90 -1.80
N LYS A 224 -25.51 6.94 -2.54
CA LYS A 224 -26.91 7.42 -2.57
C LYS A 224 -27.85 6.47 -3.31
N LEU A 225 -27.36 5.76 -4.33
CA LEU A 225 -28.15 4.85 -5.15
C LEU A 225 -28.19 3.43 -4.56
N VAL A 226 -27.08 2.99 -3.98
CA VAL A 226 -26.90 1.71 -3.30
C VAL A 226 -26.16 2.03 -2.00
N PRO A 227 -26.87 2.28 -0.89
CA PRO A 227 -26.22 2.50 0.39
C PRO A 227 -25.35 1.28 0.72
N PRO A 228 -24.11 1.48 1.18
CA PRO A 228 -23.28 0.37 1.61
C PRO A 228 -24.01 -0.40 2.71
N ASN A 229 -23.87 -1.73 2.73
CA ASN A 229 -24.39 -2.52 3.83
C ASN A 229 -23.74 -2.02 5.13
N ASN A 230 -24.56 -1.47 6.04
CA ASN A 230 -24.13 -1.05 7.38
C ASN A 230 -24.01 -2.25 8.33
N GLU A 231 -23.65 -3.41 7.80
CA GLU A 231 -23.40 -4.58 8.63
C GLU A 231 -22.13 -4.34 9.45
N PRO A 232 -22.11 -4.73 10.74
CA PRO A 232 -20.92 -4.60 11.55
C PRO A 232 -19.78 -5.43 10.96
N LEU A 233 -18.55 -4.91 11.05
CA LEU A 233 -17.36 -5.59 10.53
C LEU A 233 -17.05 -6.91 11.23
N LEU A 234 -17.55 -7.09 12.46
CA LEU A 234 -17.35 -8.30 13.26
C LEU A 234 -18.70 -9.00 13.50
N PRO A 235 -18.74 -10.34 13.51
CA PRO A 235 -19.93 -11.08 13.90
C PRO A 235 -20.30 -10.82 15.37
N ASP A 236 -21.52 -11.13 15.77
CA ASP A 236 -21.96 -10.93 17.16
C ASP A 236 -21.21 -11.84 18.13
N LEU A 237 -20.97 -11.36 19.36
CA LEU A 237 -20.24 -12.12 20.39
C LEU A 237 -20.94 -13.44 20.76
N GLU A 238 -22.27 -13.47 20.73
CA GLU A 238 -23.07 -14.68 20.98
C GLU A 238 -22.78 -15.78 19.95
N GLN A 239 -22.62 -15.40 18.68
CA GLN A 239 -22.31 -16.35 17.60
C GLN A 239 -20.93 -16.99 17.77
N LEU A 240 -20.01 -16.27 18.44
CA LEU A 240 -18.67 -16.74 18.76
C LEU A 240 -18.59 -17.49 20.10
N GLY A 241 -19.67 -17.52 20.89
CA GLY A 241 -19.68 -18.13 22.23
C GLY A 241 -18.93 -17.33 23.30
N TYR A 242 -18.73 -16.03 23.08
CA TYR A 242 -18.07 -15.14 24.04
C TYR A 242 -19.08 -14.41 24.94
N PRO A 243 -18.68 -14.00 26.16
CA PRO A 243 -19.56 -13.21 27.02
C PRO A 243 -19.73 -11.79 26.44
N GLU A 244 -20.95 -11.24 26.56
CA GLU A 244 -21.32 -9.92 26.02
C GLU A 244 -20.40 -8.77 26.48
N ASN A 245 -19.85 -8.86 27.70
CA ASN A 245 -19.01 -7.82 28.30
C ASN A 245 -17.50 -7.98 28.04
N LEU A 246 -17.12 -8.92 27.15
CA LEU A 246 -15.73 -9.12 26.75
C LEU A 246 -15.23 -7.87 26.00
N PRO A 247 -14.17 -7.18 26.48
CA PRO A 247 -13.64 -6.04 25.77
C PRO A 247 -12.92 -6.46 24.48
N THR A 248 -12.95 -5.60 23.47
CA THR A 248 -12.31 -5.81 22.17
C THR A 248 -10.98 -5.05 22.11
N LEU A 249 -9.91 -5.76 21.75
CA LEU A 249 -8.59 -5.20 21.51
C LEU A 249 -8.28 -5.24 20.02
N VAL A 250 -8.24 -4.07 19.41
CA VAL A 250 -7.88 -3.88 18.01
C VAL A 250 -6.39 -3.58 17.92
N LEU A 251 -5.65 -4.36 17.14
CA LEU A 251 -4.20 -4.24 17.00
C LEU A 251 -3.82 -3.79 15.60
N GLY A 252 -2.96 -2.77 15.51
CA GLY A 252 -2.20 -2.51 14.28
C GLY A 252 -1.30 -3.70 13.91
N PHE A 253 -1.04 -3.86 12.61
CA PHE A 253 -0.18 -4.96 12.14
C PHE A 253 1.27 -4.51 11.97
N ARG A 254 1.55 -3.76 10.89
CA ARG A 254 2.91 -3.31 10.56
C ARG A 254 3.38 -2.17 11.47
N GLY A 255 4.61 -2.28 11.96
CA GLY A 255 5.19 -1.34 12.93
C GLY A 255 4.67 -1.50 14.37
N LEU A 256 3.76 -2.46 14.62
CA LEU A 256 3.33 -2.84 15.97
C LEU A 256 3.67 -4.30 16.27
N ILE A 257 3.17 -5.25 15.46
CA ILE A 257 3.40 -6.70 15.65
C ILE A 257 4.70 -7.12 14.97
N CYS A 258 4.96 -6.59 13.77
CA CYS A 258 6.16 -6.89 13.00
C CYS A 258 6.55 -5.70 12.12
N ASP A 259 7.77 -5.71 11.61
CA ASP A 259 8.16 -4.80 10.54
C ASP A 259 9.05 -5.50 9.51
N VAL A 260 9.05 -4.93 8.31
CA VAL A 260 9.91 -5.37 7.21
C VAL A 260 11.26 -4.70 7.38
N THR A 261 12.31 -5.49 7.52
CA THR A 261 13.68 -5.00 7.69
C THR A 261 14.60 -5.64 6.66
N HIS A 262 15.73 -4.99 6.40
CA HIS A 262 16.73 -5.50 5.48
C HIS A 262 17.99 -5.91 6.24
N SER A 263 18.38 -7.17 6.12
CA SER A 263 19.66 -7.68 6.60
C SER A 263 20.61 -7.91 5.44
N ARG A 264 21.88 -7.52 5.58
CA ARG A 264 22.91 -7.77 4.55
C ARG A 264 23.10 -9.27 4.24
N LYS A 265 22.83 -10.14 5.23
CA LYS A 265 23.00 -11.60 5.09
C LYS A 265 21.77 -12.28 4.46
N ASN A 266 20.57 -11.86 4.85
CA ASN A 266 19.33 -12.58 4.53
C ASN A 266 18.41 -11.79 3.59
N GLY A 267 18.80 -10.58 3.18
CA GLY A 267 17.97 -9.69 2.37
C GLY A 267 16.80 -9.09 3.16
N TRP A 268 15.71 -8.78 2.44
CA TRP A 268 14.46 -8.32 3.02
C TRP A 268 13.76 -9.44 3.77
N GLY A 269 13.38 -9.17 5.01
CA GLY A 269 12.69 -10.13 5.87
C GLY A 269 11.74 -9.46 6.83
N ILE A 270 10.76 -10.23 7.31
CA ILE A 270 9.79 -9.78 8.28
C ILE A 270 10.29 -10.18 9.66
N ILE A 271 10.51 -9.19 10.52
CA ILE A 271 10.92 -9.40 11.91
C ILE A 271 9.70 -9.22 12.80
N LYS A 272 9.46 -10.22 13.65
CA LYS A 272 8.45 -10.20 14.70
C LYS A 272 8.95 -9.36 15.87
N ARG A 273 8.09 -8.49 16.42
CA ARG A 273 8.43 -7.66 17.58
C ARG A 273 8.67 -8.54 18.82
N PRO A 274 9.78 -8.33 19.56
CA PRO A 274 10.01 -9.02 20.82
C PRO A 274 8.82 -8.89 21.79
N GLY A 275 8.47 -9.96 22.50
CA GLY A 275 7.37 -9.96 23.47
C GLY A 275 5.97 -10.21 22.90
N ILE A 276 5.79 -10.25 21.57
CA ILE A 276 4.47 -10.51 20.94
C ILE A 276 3.86 -11.85 21.39
N ASP A 277 4.64 -12.91 21.46
CA ASP A 277 4.13 -14.22 21.90
C ASP A 277 3.57 -14.17 23.34
N HIS A 278 4.27 -13.49 24.23
CA HIS A 278 3.80 -13.29 25.59
C HIS A 278 2.55 -12.39 25.62
N PHE A 279 2.55 -11.30 24.85
CA PHE A 279 1.45 -10.37 24.72
C PHE A 279 0.14 -11.08 24.37
N PHE A 280 0.11 -11.85 23.27
CA PHE A 280 -1.09 -12.55 22.84
C PHE A 280 -1.48 -13.68 23.79
N ASN A 281 -0.50 -14.46 24.30
CA ASN A 281 -0.80 -15.57 25.19
C ASN A 281 -1.47 -15.14 26.49
N VAL A 282 -1.13 -13.95 27.00
CA VAL A 282 -1.81 -13.44 28.20
C VAL A 282 -3.13 -12.78 27.85
N LEU A 283 -3.17 -11.91 26.84
CA LEU A 283 -4.34 -11.09 26.55
C LEU A 283 -5.51 -11.85 25.91
N LYS A 284 -5.27 -13.01 25.30
CA LYS A 284 -6.34 -13.87 24.74
C LYS A 284 -7.42 -14.27 25.76
N ASN A 285 -7.08 -14.28 27.04
CA ASN A 285 -8.01 -14.62 28.12
C ASN A 285 -8.84 -13.42 28.61
N TYR A 286 -8.50 -12.20 28.17
CA TYR A 286 -9.09 -10.96 28.66
C TYR A 286 -9.81 -10.16 27.57
N TYR A 287 -9.48 -10.42 26.30
CA TYR A 287 -9.94 -9.63 25.18
C TYR A 287 -10.38 -10.50 24.00
N GLU A 288 -11.36 -10.01 23.25
CA GLU A 288 -11.53 -10.35 21.85
C GLU A 288 -10.41 -9.63 21.07
N ILE A 289 -9.46 -10.38 20.50
CA ILE A 289 -8.33 -9.79 19.77
C ILE A 289 -8.59 -9.79 18.27
N VAL A 290 -8.57 -8.60 17.67
CA VAL A 290 -8.75 -8.37 16.24
C VAL A 290 -7.53 -7.65 15.69
N ILE A 291 -6.98 -8.13 14.58
CA ILE A 291 -5.88 -7.44 13.90
C ILE A 291 -6.46 -6.58 12.79
N TRP A 292 -6.17 -5.28 12.82
CA TRP A 292 -6.54 -4.36 11.75
C TRP A 292 -5.28 -3.87 11.03
N SER A 293 -5.04 -4.49 9.88
CA SER A 293 -3.84 -4.35 9.08
C SER A 293 -3.97 -3.28 8.00
N ASP A 294 -2.97 -2.41 7.92
CA ASP A 294 -2.80 -1.45 6.82
C ASP A 294 -2.31 -2.16 5.53
N GLU A 295 -1.77 -3.37 5.66
CA GLU A 295 -1.36 -4.24 4.54
C GLU A 295 -2.55 -5.03 4.01
N SER A 296 -2.55 -5.27 2.69
CA SER A 296 -3.55 -6.09 2.03
C SER A 296 -3.29 -7.59 2.24
N LEU A 297 -4.35 -8.40 2.28
CA LEU A 297 -4.25 -9.85 2.29
C LEU A 297 -3.56 -10.35 1.00
N PRO A 298 -2.77 -11.46 1.04
CA PRO A 298 -2.74 -12.51 2.07
C PRO A 298 -1.65 -12.37 3.15
N ILE A 299 -0.73 -11.39 3.05
CA ILE A 299 0.49 -11.35 3.88
C ILE A 299 0.20 -11.39 5.40
N PRO A 300 -0.71 -10.57 5.96
CA PRO A 300 -1.02 -10.63 7.39
C PRO A 300 -1.52 -12.01 7.82
N HIS A 301 -2.38 -12.63 7.01
CA HIS A 301 -2.96 -13.94 7.29
C HIS A 301 -1.87 -15.03 7.39
N GLU A 302 -0.98 -15.09 6.40
CA GLU A 302 0.13 -16.06 6.38
C GLU A 302 1.04 -15.92 7.60
N LEU A 303 1.32 -14.69 8.04
CA LEU A 303 2.21 -14.43 9.18
C LEU A 303 1.56 -14.79 10.51
N ILE A 304 0.27 -14.49 10.66
CA ILE A 304 -0.51 -14.82 11.84
C ILE A 304 -0.62 -16.34 11.99
N GLU A 305 -0.90 -17.05 10.90
CA GLU A 305 -0.95 -18.51 10.86
C GLU A 305 0.43 -19.12 11.16
N LYS A 306 1.49 -18.62 10.50
CA LYS A 306 2.88 -19.04 10.73
C LYS A 306 3.33 -18.86 12.18
N TRP A 307 2.89 -17.80 12.85
CA TRP A 307 3.22 -17.53 14.24
C TRP A 307 2.22 -18.10 15.24
N ASN A 308 1.15 -18.74 14.76
CA ASN A 308 0.08 -19.32 15.56
C ASN A 308 -0.48 -18.33 16.60
N LEU A 309 -0.76 -17.09 16.17
CA LEU A 309 -1.27 -16.05 17.07
C LEU A 309 -2.77 -16.26 17.34
N PRO A 310 -3.21 -16.28 18.62
CA PRO A 310 -4.61 -16.46 18.98
C PRO A 310 -5.40 -15.18 18.72
N ILE A 311 -6.04 -15.11 17.55
CA ILE A 311 -6.90 -14.00 17.13
C ILE A 311 -8.27 -14.50 16.68
N ILE A 312 -9.24 -13.59 16.66
CA ILE A 312 -10.60 -13.89 16.20
C ILE A 312 -10.80 -13.53 14.73
N GLY A 313 -10.19 -12.43 14.28
CA GLY A 313 -10.34 -11.97 12.90
C GLY A 313 -9.27 -10.98 12.47
N ILE A 314 -9.15 -10.84 11.15
CA ILE A 314 -8.25 -9.90 10.48
C ILE A 314 -9.09 -8.96 9.62
N LEU A 315 -8.91 -7.66 9.83
CA LEU A 315 -9.42 -6.61 8.97
C LEU A 315 -8.26 -6.07 8.12
N ASP A 316 -8.50 -5.88 6.83
CA ASP A 316 -7.54 -5.38 5.87
C ASP A 316 -7.79 -3.90 5.52
N LYS A 317 -7.02 -3.42 4.54
CA LYS A 317 -7.13 -2.05 4.01
C LYS A 317 -8.51 -1.70 3.44
N ASN A 318 -9.30 -2.69 2.98
CA ASN A 318 -10.62 -2.45 2.39
C ASN A 318 -11.66 -2.03 3.43
N HIS A 319 -11.42 -2.33 4.71
CA HIS A 319 -12.34 -2.01 5.80
C HIS A 319 -12.11 -0.59 6.38
N PHE A 320 -11.11 0.15 5.89
CA PHE A 320 -10.83 1.50 6.37
C PHE A 320 -11.92 2.48 5.93
N SER A 321 -12.28 3.37 6.85
CA SER A 321 -13.07 4.55 6.50
C SER A 321 -12.15 5.68 6.04
N LYS A 322 -12.71 6.66 5.32
CA LYS A 322 -11.97 7.80 4.80
C LYS A 322 -12.54 9.09 5.36
N THR A 323 -11.69 9.97 5.86
CA THR A 323 -12.04 11.33 6.29
C THR A 323 -10.93 12.28 5.84
N ASP A 324 -11.30 13.42 5.25
CA ASP A 324 -10.34 14.43 4.76
C ASP A 324 -9.23 13.86 3.86
N GLY A 325 -9.57 12.92 2.98
CA GLY A 325 -8.59 12.28 2.08
C GLY A 325 -7.75 11.16 2.73
N LYS A 326 -7.81 11.00 4.06
CA LYS A 326 -6.98 10.06 4.81
C LYS A 326 -7.78 8.85 5.30
N LEU A 327 -7.15 7.69 5.24
CA LEU A 327 -7.73 6.45 5.74
C LEU A 327 -7.58 6.37 7.26
N TYR A 328 -8.61 5.83 7.92
CA TYR A 328 -8.58 5.55 9.35
C TYR A 328 -9.42 4.31 9.71
N LYS A 329 -9.06 3.71 10.85
CA LYS A 329 -9.71 2.52 11.41
C LYS A 329 -10.93 2.93 12.22
N ASN A 330 -12.10 2.98 11.59
CA ASN A 330 -13.33 3.43 12.24
C ASN A 330 -13.85 2.40 13.25
N LEU A 331 -13.54 2.59 14.55
CA LEU A 331 -13.97 1.64 15.59
C LEU A 331 -15.51 1.50 15.72
N SER A 332 -16.28 2.51 15.34
CA SER A 332 -17.75 2.44 15.37
C SER A 332 -18.33 1.44 14.37
N SER A 333 -17.58 1.10 13.31
CA SER A 333 -17.98 0.10 12.32
C SER A 333 -17.82 -1.34 12.79
N LEU A 334 -17.16 -1.59 13.93
CA LEU A 334 -16.91 -2.93 14.44
C LEU A 334 -18.15 -3.64 14.99
N GLY A 335 -19.23 -2.91 15.30
CA GLY A 335 -20.38 -3.48 16.01
C GLY A 335 -20.07 -3.84 17.45
N ARG A 336 -19.30 -3.00 18.16
CA ARG A 336 -18.92 -3.19 19.56
C ARG A 336 -19.14 -1.90 20.35
N ASP A 337 -19.39 -2.02 21.65
CA ASP A 337 -19.50 -0.85 22.53
C ASP A 337 -18.13 -0.18 22.68
N LEU A 338 -18.01 1.08 22.23
CA LEU A 338 -16.79 1.88 22.34
C LEU A 338 -16.30 2.04 23.78
N ASN A 339 -17.16 1.88 24.80
CA ASN A 339 -16.74 1.87 26.21
C ASN A 339 -15.85 0.67 26.55
N ARG A 340 -15.79 -0.34 25.69
CA ARG A 340 -15.06 -1.60 25.86
C ARG A 340 -14.12 -1.93 24.70
N VAL A 341 -13.91 -0.97 23.77
CA VAL A 341 -12.96 -1.13 22.64
C VAL A 341 -11.68 -0.34 22.92
N ILE A 342 -10.53 -0.99 22.70
CA ILE A 342 -9.21 -0.34 22.75
C ILE A 342 -8.49 -0.57 21.42
N LEU A 343 -7.99 0.50 20.81
CA LEU A 343 -7.11 0.45 19.64
C LEU A 343 -5.66 0.60 20.09
N LEU A 344 -4.85 -0.44 19.92
CA LEU A 344 -3.40 -0.36 20.08
C LEU A 344 -2.78 -0.23 18.70
N ASP A 345 -2.18 0.91 18.40
CA ASP A 345 -1.57 1.17 17.09
C ASP A 345 -0.30 2.01 17.23
N ASN A 346 0.44 2.16 16.14
CA ASN A 346 1.50 3.16 16.08
C ASN A 346 0.92 4.57 15.88
N GLU A 347 1.79 5.58 15.80
CA GLU A 347 1.39 6.95 15.48
C GLU A 347 0.78 7.02 14.08
N SER A 348 -0.56 6.95 14.01
CA SER A 348 -1.34 6.88 12.78
C SER A 348 -2.51 7.88 12.81
N HIS A 349 -3.08 8.17 11.64
CA HIS A 349 -4.24 9.07 11.56
C HIS A 349 -5.44 8.54 12.35
N SER A 350 -5.62 7.22 12.40
CA SER A 350 -6.65 6.53 13.20
C SER A 350 -6.55 6.87 14.67
N SER A 351 -5.34 6.81 15.23
CA SER A 351 -5.07 7.07 16.64
C SER A 351 -5.39 8.51 17.04
N ASN A 352 -5.27 9.45 16.10
CA ASN A 352 -5.56 10.86 16.35
C ASN A 352 -7.07 11.15 16.37
N ILE A 353 -7.84 10.54 15.47
CA ILE A 353 -9.30 10.72 15.43
C ILE A 353 -9.94 10.12 16.70
N GLN A 354 -9.49 8.95 17.13
CA GLN A 354 -10.11 8.18 18.23
C GLN A 354 -9.18 8.07 19.45
N SER A 355 -8.51 9.18 19.78
CA SER A 355 -7.47 9.25 20.82
C SER A 355 -7.92 8.75 22.20
N GLU A 356 -9.22 8.83 22.52
CA GLU A 356 -9.78 8.32 23.77
C GLU A 356 -9.81 6.80 23.87
N ASN A 357 -9.97 6.09 22.75
CA ASN A 357 -9.93 4.64 22.63
C ASN A 357 -8.53 4.12 22.24
N SER A 358 -7.62 5.01 21.84
CA SER A 358 -6.30 4.62 21.33
C SER A 358 -5.20 4.62 22.39
N ILE A 359 -4.34 3.62 22.31
CA ILE A 359 -3.02 3.57 22.94
C ILE A 359 -2.01 3.62 21.80
N VAL A 360 -1.18 4.66 21.79
CA VAL A 360 -0.17 4.87 20.74
C VAL A 360 1.17 4.36 21.24
N LEU A 361 1.76 3.42 20.51
CA LEU A 361 3.12 2.94 20.75
C LEU A 361 4.10 3.51 19.74
N SER A 362 5.37 3.49 20.11
CA SER A 362 6.45 3.77 19.18
C SER A 362 6.46 2.73 18.06
N LYS A 363 6.73 3.19 16.84
CA LYS A 363 6.81 2.32 15.68
C LYS A 363 8.00 1.38 15.82
N PHE A 364 7.72 0.07 15.85
CA PHE A 364 8.73 -0.96 15.84
C PHE A 364 9.50 -0.95 14.52
N LYS A 365 10.84 -0.91 14.60
CA LYS A 365 11.75 -0.87 13.44
C LYS A 365 12.72 -2.05 13.38
N GLY A 366 12.42 -3.15 14.09
CA GLY A 366 13.25 -4.35 14.10
C GLY A 366 14.30 -4.43 15.23
N ASP A 367 14.22 -3.57 16.25
CA ASP A 367 15.14 -3.63 17.39
C ASP A 367 14.91 -4.92 18.22
N PRO A 368 15.89 -5.83 18.33
CA PRO A 368 15.73 -7.06 19.11
C PRO A 368 15.61 -6.82 20.63
N TYR A 369 15.97 -5.63 21.12
CA TYR A 369 15.89 -5.28 22.54
C TYR A 369 14.65 -4.44 22.87
N ASP A 370 13.71 -4.29 21.93
CA ASP A 370 12.44 -3.61 22.17
C ASP A 370 11.67 -4.28 23.33
N ASN A 371 11.30 -3.48 24.32
CA ASN A 371 10.56 -3.92 25.50
C ASN A 371 9.27 -3.10 25.72
N GLU A 372 8.79 -2.39 24.70
CA GLU A 372 7.68 -1.46 24.86
C GLU A 372 6.36 -2.17 25.17
N LEU A 373 6.21 -3.44 24.75
CA LEU A 373 4.99 -4.22 24.97
C LEU A 373 4.82 -4.66 26.43
N GLU A 374 5.89 -4.85 27.19
CA GLU A 374 5.82 -5.35 28.57
C GLU A 374 4.95 -4.49 29.50
N PRO A 375 5.15 -3.16 29.63
CA PRO A 375 4.27 -2.32 30.44
C PRO A 375 2.82 -2.28 29.93
N ILE A 376 2.64 -2.41 28.61
CA ILE A 376 1.34 -2.32 27.95
C ILE A 376 0.50 -3.57 28.24
N VAL A 377 1.11 -4.74 28.28
CA VAL A 377 0.45 -6.00 28.65
C VAL A 377 -0.20 -5.90 30.02
N ASP A 378 0.50 -5.34 31.01
CA ASP A 378 -0.04 -5.20 32.37
C ASP A 378 -1.11 -4.10 32.47
N LEU A 379 -0.96 -3.00 31.73
CA LEU A 379 -1.98 -1.96 31.63
C LEU A 379 -3.28 -2.50 31.03
N LEU A 380 -3.20 -3.23 29.92
CA LEU A 380 -4.35 -3.84 29.25
C LEU A 380 -5.03 -4.86 30.16
N LYS A 381 -4.27 -5.76 30.82
CA LYS A 381 -4.85 -6.67 31.83
C LYS A 381 -5.62 -5.92 32.90
N ALA A 382 -5.05 -4.84 33.45
CA ALA A 382 -5.71 -4.06 34.49
C ALA A 382 -6.96 -3.32 33.97
N ALA A 383 -6.94 -2.87 32.71
CA ALA A 383 -8.06 -2.20 32.04
C ALA A 383 -9.23 -3.16 31.77
N ALA A 384 -8.95 -4.39 31.30
CA ALA A 384 -9.98 -5.41 31.07
C ALA A 384 -10.78 -5.75 32.32
N LEU A 385 -10.11 -5.75 33.48
CA LEU A 385 -10.69 -6.04 34.79
C LEU A 385 -11.51 -4.89 35.38
N GLN A 386 -11.40 -3.66 34.86
CA GLN A 386 -12.20 -2.56 35.38
C GLN A 386 -13.66 -2.71 34.92
N PRO A 387 -14.64 -2.57 35.84
CA PRO A 387 -16.03 -2.41 35.46
C PRO A 387 -16.24 -1.00 34.90
N GLY A 388 -17.00 -0.87 33.80
CA GLY A 388 -17.33 0.40 33.18
C GLY A 388 -16.46 0.76 31.96
N ASP A 389 -16.38 2.07 31.69
CA ASP A 389 -15.73 2.63 30.50
C ASP A 389 -14.19 2.61 30.61
N VAL A 390 -13.56 1.87 29.70
CA VAL A 390 -12.10 1.77 29.62
C VAL A 390 -11.42 3.12 29.32
N ARG A 391 -12.10 4.04 28.62
CA ARG A 391 -11.56 5.35 28.25
C ARG A 391 -11.28 6.20 29.49
N GLU A 392 -12.16 6.15 30.49
CA GLU A 392 -11.96 6.86 31.77
C GLU A 392 -10.77 6.30 32.55
N TYR A 393 -10.59 4.97 32.51
CA TYR A 393 -9.45 4.31 33.13
C TYR A 393 -8.13 4.73 32.46
N LEU A 394 -8.08 4.68 31.12
CA LEU A 394 -6.90 5.08 30.35
C LEU A 394 -6.54 6.56 30.52
N LYS A 395 -7.55 7.44 30.66
CA LYS A 395 -7.36 8.88 30.88
C LYS A 395 -6.51 9.21 32.11
N LYS A 396 -6.49 8.35 33.14
CA LYS A 396 -5.66 8.51 34.35
C LYS A 396 -4.16 8.50 34.04
N PHE A 397 -3.76 7.76 33.01
CA PHE A 397 -2.37 7.51 32.67
C PHE A 397 -1.87 8.33 31.47
N ARG A 398 -2.77 9.06 30.79
CA ARG A 398 -2.45 9.96 29.66
C ARG A 398 -1.93 11.35 30.08
N ARG A 399 -1.90 11.66 31.38
CA ARG A 399 -1.64 13.03 31.89
C ARG A 399 -0.16 13.42 31.96
N SER A 400 0.74 12.46 31.88
CA SER A 400 2.18 12.70 31.95
C SER A 400 2.77 12.84 30.54
N GLU A 401 3.90 13.54 30.42
CA GLU A 401 4.69 13.60 29.18
C GLU A 401 5.34 12.25 28.82
N ALA A 402 5.28 11.28 29.74
CA ALA A 402 5.80 9.94 29.56
C ALA A 402 4.81 9.01 28.84
N ASN A 403 5.33 7.99 28.16
CA ASN A 403 4.53 6.93 27.54
C ASN A 403 3.55 6.34 28.58
N ILE A 404 2.29 6.12 28.19
CA ILE A 404 1.23 5.59 29.06
C ILE A 404 1.64 4.32 29.80
N GLY A 405 2.44 3.45 29.17
CA GLY A 405 2.99 2.25 29.79
C GLY A 405 3.94 2.55 30.95
N ALA A 406 4.82 3.55 30.81
CA ALA A 406 5.73 3.96 31.88
C ALA A 406 4.96 4.54 33.07
N SER A 407 3.97 5.39 32.79
CA SER A 407 3.08 5.99 33.80
C SER A 407 2.31 4.94 34.60
N PHE A 408 1.86 3.88 33.93
CA PHE A 408 1.21 2.75 34.60
C PHE A 408 2.19 1.94 35.46
N ASN A 409 3.42 1.73 35.00
CA ASN A 409 4.45 1.04 35.79
C ASN A 409 4.82 1.81 37.07
N GLU A 410 4.92 3.14 37.01
CA GLU A 410 5.13 3.97 38.19
C GLU A 410 3.97 3.85 39.18
N TYR A 411 2.73 3.89 38.68
CA TYR A 411 1.53 3.66 39.49
C TYR A 411 1.55 2.27 40.17
N LYS A 412 1.89 1.22 39.41
CA LYS A 412 2.02 -0.16 39.90
C LYS A 412 3.10 -0.28 40.97
N LYS A 413 4.26 0.36 40.77
CA LYS A 413 5.36 0.42 41.74
C LYS A 413 4.91 1.10 43.04
N GLY A 414 4.22 2.24 42.93
CA GLY A 414 3.69 2.96 44.09
C GLY A 414 2.65 2.15 44.90
N ILE A 415 1.80 1.36 44.23
CA ILE A 415 0.88 0.43 44.92
C ILE A 415 1.66 -0.65 45.67
N LYS A 416 2.67 -1.25 45.01
CA LYS A 416 3.48 -2.31 45.58
C LYS A 416 4.22 -1.82 46.83
N GLU A 417 4.86 -0.66 46.77
CA GLU A 417 5.54 -0.02 47.90
C GLU A 417 4.59 0.29 49.07
N LYS A 418 3.40 0.85 48.80
CA LYS A 418 2.38 1.09 49.83
C LYS A 418 1.91 -0.20 50.48
N SER A 419 1.71 -1.27 49.70
CA SER A 419 1.34 -2.58 50.21
C SER A 419 2.44 -3.19 51.09
N GLU A 420 3.71 -3.09 50.66
CA GLU A 420 4.86 -3.57 51.43
C GLU A 420 5.04 -2.79 52.74
N ALA A 421 4.89 -1.46 52.71
CA ALA A 421 4.94 -0.62 53.90
C ALA A 421 3.84 -1.01 54.91
N ARG A 422 2.60 -1.23 54.44
CA ARG A 422 1.49 -1.72 55.29
C ARG A 422 1.82 -3.07 55.92
N ARG A 423 2.35 -4.03 55.14
CA ARG A 423 2.76 -5.35 55.67
C ARG A 423 3.85 -5.24 56.74
N ARG A 424 4.84 -4.36 56.55
CA ARG A 424 5.91 -4.11 57.54
C ARG A 424 5.35 -3.50 58.82
N LEU A 425 4.48 -2.50 58.71
CA LEU A 425 3.80 -1.90 59.85
C LEU A 425 2.96 -2.93 60.62
N SER A 426 2.15 -3.73 59.92
CA SER A 426 1.37 -4.80 60.56
C SER A 426 2.26 -5.77 61.35
N LYS A 427 3.41 -6.19 60.81
CA LYS A 427 4.38 -7.04 61.52
C LYS A 427 4.96 -6.37 62.77
N LEU A 428 5.26 -5.06 62.72
CA LEU A 428 5.75 -4.31 63.88
C LEU A 428 4.72 -4.21 65.00
N PHE A 429 3.43 -4.02 64.66
CA PHE A 429 2.35 -3.98 65.65
C PHE A 429 2.04 -5.36 66.26
N LEU A 430 2.22 -6.44 65.49
CA LEU A 430 2.09 -7.81 66.00
C LEU A 430 3.24 -8.18 66.95
N ASN A 431 4.48 -7.79 66.64
CA ASN A 431 5.64 -8.08 67.49
C ASN A 431 5.73 -7.23 68.77
N LYS A 432 5.00 -6.11 68.88
CA LYS A 432 4.93 -5.28 70.11
C LYS A 432 3.90 -5.77 71.14
N LYS A 433 3.06 -6.75 70.80
CA LYS A 433 2.07 -7.36 71.70
C LYS A 433 2.54 -8.70 72.30
N SER A 434 3.72 -9.17 71.89
CA SER A 434 4.51 -10.21 72.55
C SER A 434 5.53 -9.56 73.46
#